data_AF-A0A401PQ95-F1
#
_entry.id   AF-A0A401PQ95-F1
#
_cell.length_a   1.000
_cell.length_b   1.000
_cell.length_c   1.000
_cell.angle_alpha   90.00
_cell.angle_beta   90.00
_cell.angle_gamma   90.00
#
_symmetry.space_group_name_H-M   'P 1'
#
loop_
_entity.id
_entity.type
_entity.pdbx_description
1 polymer ?
#
loop_
_entity_poly.entity_id
_entity_poly.type
_entity_poly.pdbx_seq_one_letter_code
_entity_poly.pdbx_strand_id
1 'polypeptide(L)'
;MDDCSLKKLTVSHGTLQPAFNADILTYKVILGNDVTSLTITPVTSDNHASYQIIGSGGSQTVGLQDGLNKIEIEVAAEDGTLKHYRIEATKLSPSTPLLSGLTVAEMLPLDPAFSIDEYKYTCTAPLNKISVIVQPIAPDRNMNVTVNRESIGNQTYLNVGHTRVEVNVTSADGSHSQVYELVISRVQFPWSINFSNHIEALEYECPVSLKAFYQAASVKGSDPKQIFSSSCLKFLTRKTKCDPFDDSPFDEDWCVPEYEVDKRMSAASVYCCFRYRGCTSTVELSELGNHSLECQYKPPAELDSK
;
A
#
# COMPACT_ATOMS: atom_id res chain seq x y z
N MET A 1 -40.43 18.87 -3.52
CA MET A 1 -39.63 17.64 -3.28
C MET A 1 -38.59 17.94 -2.19
N ASP A 2 -38.15 16.94 -1.41
CA ASP A 2 -37.27 17.06 -0.24
C ASP A 2 -35.81 16.63 -0.50
N ASP A 3 -35.48 16.20 -1.73
CA ASP A 3 -34.15 15.71 -2.09
C ASP A 3 -33.13 16.86 -2.22
N CYS A 4 -32.34 17.04 -1.17
CA CYS A 4 -31.20 17.97 -1.08
C CYS A 4 -29.84 17.27 -1.27
N SER A 5 -29.79 16.08 -1.89
CA SER A 5 -28.53 15.40 -2.17
C SER A 5 -27.79 15.96 -3.40
N LEU A 6 -26.47 15.79 -3.42
CA LEU A 6 -25.67 15.99 -4.63
C LEU A 6 -25.58 14.68 -5.41
N LYS A 7 -25.73 14.76 -6.73
CA LYS A 7 -25.44 13.69 -7.70
C LYS A 7 -23.97 13.60 -8.04
N LYS A 8 -23.26 14.73 -7.98
CA LYS A 8 -21.83 14.82 -8.27
C LYS A 8 -21.22 15.98 -7.48
N LEU A 9 -19.98 15.79 -7.02
CA LEU A 9 -19.13 16.84 -6.48
C LEU A 9 -17.73 16.66 -7.02
N THR A 10 -17.22 17.67 -7.74
CA THR A 10 -15.84 17.66 -8.27
C THR A 10 -15.12 18.97 -7.96
N VAL A 11 -13.80 18.90 -7.93
CA VAL A 11 -12.90 20.04 -7.69
C VAL A 11 -11.91 20.16 -8.85
N SER A 12 -11.44 21.38 -9.13
CA SER A 12 -10.53 21.63 -10.27
C SER A 12 -9.11 21.07 -10.10
N HIS A 13 -8.69 20.82 -8.85
CA HIS A 13 -7.38 20.28 -8.51
C HIS A 13 -7.48 19.24 -7.39
N GLY A 14 -6.56 18.28 -7.40
CA GLY A 14 -6.54 17.17 -6.44
C GLY A 14 -7.67 16.16 -6.68
N THR A 15 -7.82 15.23 -5.74
CA THR A 15 -8.89 14.22 -5.74
C THR A 15 -9.55 14.20 -4.38
N LEU A 16 -10.88 14.18 -4.35
CA LEU A 16 -11.63 14.06 -3.09
C LEU A 16 -11.39 12.68 -2.48
N GLN A 17 -11.09 12.66 -1.19
CA GLN A 17 -10.99 11.45 -0.39
C GLN A 17 -11.99 11.50 0.78
N PRO A 18 -12.87 10.51 0.90
CA PRO A 18 -13.08 9.38 -0.04
C PRO A 18 -13.63 9.86 -1.40
N ALA A 19 -13.68 8.97 -2.39
CA ALA A 19 -14.36 9.26 -3.65
C ALA A 19 -15.83 9.66 -3.38
N PHE A 20 -16.38 10.54 -4.21
CA PHE A 20 -17.71 11.12 -3.96
C PHE A 20 -18.79 10.05 -3.83
N ASN A 21 -19.56 10.14 -2.76
CA ASN A 21 -20.76 9.37 -2.51
C ASN A 21 -21.77 10.30 -1.82
N ALA A 22 -23.02 10.34 -2.30
CA ALA A 22 -24.03 11.30 -1.83
C ALA A 22 -24.31 11.24 -0.31
N ASP A 23 -24.03 10.11 0.33
CA ASP A 23 -24.21 9.88 1.77
C ASP A 23 -23.00 10.36 2.61
N ILE A 24 -21.85 10.60 1.98
CA ILE A 24 -20.66 11.12 2.63
C ILE A 24 -20.70 12.64 2.58
N LEU A 25 -20.69 13.27 3.76
CA LEU A 25 -20.82 14.72 3.90
C LEU A 25 -19.48 15.43 4.05
N THR A 26 -18.40 14.73 4.37
CA THR A 26 -17.07 15.34 4.57
C THR A 26 -16.05 14.69 3.65
N TYR A 27 -15.34 15.54 2.90
CA TYR A 27 -14.29 15.16 1.98
C TYR A 27 -13.00 15.89 2.32
N LYS A 28 -11.87 15.25 2.06
CA LYS A 28 -10.54 15.85 2.13
C LYS A 28 -9.95 15.96 0.74
N VAL A 29 -9.15 16.99 0.50
CA VAL A 29 -8.33 17.11 -0.71
C VAL A 29 -7.00 17.76 -0.35
N ILE A 30 -5.91 17.19 -0.87
CA ILE A 30 -4.56 17.71 -0.70
C ILE A 30 -4.13 18.39 -2.00
N LEU A 31 -3.62 19.62 -1.88
CA LEU A 31 -3.32 20.49 -3.00
C LEU A 31 -1.87 20.98 -2.93
N GLY A 32 -1.25 21.10 -4.11
CA GLY A 32 0.09 21.67 -4.25
C GLY A 32 0.16 23.13 -3.82
N ASN A 33 1.37 23.63 -3.59
CA ASN A 33 1.54 25.02 -3.20
C ASN A 33 1.18 25.99 -4.33
N ASP A 34 1.33 25.55 -5.58
CA ASP A 34 0.99 26.28 -6.79
C ASP A 34 -0.52 26.53 -6.99
N VAL A 35 -1.38 25.84 -6.24
CA VAL A 35 -2.85 26.00 -6.31
C VAL A 35 -3.31 27.15 -5.40
N THR A 36 -3.60 28.31 -6.00
CA THR A 36 -4.05 29.52 -5.27
C THR A 36 -5.56 29.59 -5.06
N SER A 37 -6.34 28.83 -5.83
CA SER A 37 -7.80 28.78 -5.72
C SER A 37 -8.33 27.41 -6.13
N LEU A 38 -9.51 27.06 -5.59
CA LEU A 38 -10.19 25.81 -5.90
C LEU A 38 -11.57 26.12 -6.48
N THR A 39 -11.85 25.62 -7.68
CA THR A 39 -13.19 25.68 -8.26
C THR A 39 -13.94 24.41 -7.89
N ILE A 40 -15.13 24.57 -7.30
CA ILE A 40 -16.00 23.48 -6.86
C ILE A 40 -17.19 23.41 -7.82
N THR A 41 -17.48 22.21 -8.32
CA THR A 41 -18.57 21.96 -9.28
C THR A 41 -19.52 20.91 -8.71
N PRO A 42 -20.46 21.31 -7.84
CA PRO A 42 -21.51 20.42 -7.37
C PRO A 42 -22.63 20.31 -8.43
N VAL A 43 -23.32 19.17 -8.45
CA VAL A 43 -24.53 18.92 -9.25
C VAL A 43 -25.56 18.32 -8.32
N THR A 44 -26.72 18.96 -8.19
CA THR A 44 -27.84 18.46 -7.37
C THR A 44 -28.47 17.22 -7.98
N SER A 45 -29.04 16.36 -7.15
CA SER A 45 -29.81 15.19 -7.60
C SER A 45 -31.18 15.59 -8.13
N ASP A 46 -31.85 16.53 -7.47
CA ASP A 46 -33.09 17.16 -7.91
C ASP A 46 -32.81 18.40 -8.76
N ASN A 47 -33.55 18.56 -9.86
CA ASN A 47 -33.46 19.71 -10.76
C ASN A 47 -34.08 21.00 -10.18
N HIS A 48 -34.94 20.89 -9.14
CA HIS A 48 -35.52 22.02 -8.43
C HIS A 48 -34.74 22.39 -7.16
N ALA A 49 -33.75 21.56 -6.76
CA ALA A 49 -32.84 21.91 -5.68
C ALA A 49 -31.84 22.98 -6.14
N SER A 50 -31.37 23.78 -5.18
CA SER A 50 -30.32 24.79 -5.38
C SER A 50 -29.14 24.50 -4.45
N TYR A 51 -27.99 25.10 -4.73
CA TYR A 51 -26.84 25.04 -3.83
C TYR A 51 -26.16 26.39 -3.72
N GLN A 52 -25.44 26.59 -2.63
CA GLN A 52 -24.52 27.70 -2.44
C GLN A 52 -23.23 27.24 -1.75
N ILE A 53 -22.12 27.86 -2.13
CA ILE A 53 -20.85 27.70 -1.41
C ILE A 53 -20.78 28.82 -0.37
N ILE A 54 -20.82 28.46 0.90
CA ILE A 54 -20.95 29.43 2.00
C ILE A 54 -19.73 30.36 2.02
N GLY A 55 -19.97 31.67 2.14
CA GLY A 55 -18.91 32.68 2.22
C GLY A 55 -18.21 33.00 0.90
N SER A 56 -18.60 32.38 -0.21
CA SER A 56 -18.00 32.63 -1.54
C SER A 56 -18.55 33.85 -2.30
N GLY A 57 -19.63 34.48 -1.80
CA GLY A 57 -20.34 35.54 -2.51
C GLY A 57 -21.04 35.06 -3.80
N GLY A 58 -21.39 33.77 -3.88
CA GLY A 58 -22.00 33.15 -5.06
C GLY A 58 -20.99 32.63 -6.09
N SER A 59 -19.69 32.77 -5.83
CA SER A 59 -18.63 32.21 -6.66
C SER A 59 -18.49 30.71 -6.47
N GLN A 60 -18.26 29.98 -7.56
CA GLN A 60 -17.85 28.56 -7.50
C GLN A 60 -16.37 28.38 -7.16
N THR A 61 -15.59 29.46 -7.22
CA THR A 61 -14.15 29.46 -6.97
C THR A 61 -13.85 30.12 -5.63
N VAL A 62 -13.10 29.42 -4.79
CA VAL A 62 -12.68 29.86 -3.46
C VAL A 62 -11.16 30.04 -3.45
N GLY A 63 -10.69 31.21 -3.00
CA GLY A 63 -9.26 31.45 -2.79
C GLY A 63 -8.73 30.63 -1.61
N LEU A 64 -7.52 30.08 -1.74
CA LEU A 64 -6.91 29.22 -0.74
C LEU A 64 -5.80 29.94 0.02
N GLN A 65 -5.76 29.73 1.33
CA GLN A 65 -4.60 30.04 2.18
C GLN A 65 -3.76 28.78 2.36
N ASP A 66 -2.49 28.95 2.75
CA ASP A 66 -1.65 27.81 3.09
C ASP A 66 -2.25 27.08 4.32
N GLY A 67 -2.19 25.74 4.32
CA GLY A 67 -2.81 24.90 5.34
C GLY A 67 -4.26 24.53 5.05
N LEU A 68 -5.02 24.27 6.12
CA LEU A 68 -6.40 23.77 6.04
C LEU A 68 -7.40 24.89 5.70
N ASN A 69 -8.13 24.71 4.60
CA ASN A 69 -9.24 25.54 4.17
C ASN A 69 -10.53 24.72 4.27
N LYS A 70 -11.53 25.20 5.02
CA LYS A 70 -12.82 24.55 5.17
C LYS A 70 -13.82 25.20 4.24
N ILE A 71 -14.34 24.44 3.28
CA ILE A 71 -15.31 24.89 2.29
C ILE A 71 -16.62 24.17 2.56
N GLU A 72 -17.69 24.92 2.74
CA GLU A 72 -19.02 24.37 3.03
C GLU A 72 -19.96 24.65 1.85
N ILE A 73 -20.71 23.64 1.47
CA ILE A 73 -21.67 23.65 0.38
C ILE A 73 -23.03 23.31 0.99
N GLU A 74 -23.93 24.26 0.98
CA GLU A 74 -25.31 24.06 1.41
C GLU A 74 -26.16 23.75 0.17
N VAL A 75 -26.92 22.66 0.23
CA VAL A 75 -27.89 22.27 -0.79
C VAL A 75 -29.28 22.39 -0.19
N ALA A 76 -30.17 23.12 -0.87
CA ALA A 76 -31.54 23.35 -0.46
C ALA A 76 -32.51 22.70 -1.44
N ALA A 77 -33.38 21.82 -0.93
CA ALA A 77 -34.50 21.25 -1.67
C ALA A 77 -35.64 22.28 -1.83
N GLU A 78 -36.60 21.99 -2.69
CA GLU A 78 -37.74 22.88 -2.99
C GLU A 78 -38.60 23.18 -1.75
N ASP A 79 -38.69 22.24 -0.82
CA ASP A 79 -39.46 22.38 0.43
C ASP A 79 -38.67 23.08 1.56
N GLY A 80 -37.43 23.48 1.31
CA GLY A 80 -36.55 24.12 2.28
C GLY A 80 -35.68 23.15 3.10
N THR A 81 -35.73 21.84 2.85
CA THR A 81 -34.84 20.87 3.47
C THR A 81 -33.39 21.14 3.05
N LEU A 82 -32.47 21.18 4.02
CA LEU A 82 -31.05 21.50 3.80
C LEU A 82 -30.15 20.29 4.03
N LYS A 83 -29.09 20.17 3.21
CA LYS A 83 -27.97 19.24 3.44
C LYS A 83 -26.64 19.96 3.19
N HIS A 84 -25.69 19.72 4.09
CA HIS A 84 -24.38 20.38 4.08
C HIS A 84 -23.29 19.38 3.70
N TYR A 85 -22.55 19.69 2.64
CA TYR A 85 -21.34 18.99 2.25
C TYR A 85 -20.12 19.86 2.59
N ARG A 86 -19.07 19.25 3.12
CA ARG A 86 -17.84 19.92 3.53
C ARG A 86 -16.64 19.36 2.79
N ILE A 87 -15.81 20.26 2.28
CA ILE A 87 -14.48 19.96 1.72
C ILE A 87 -13.43 20.57 2.64
N GLU A 88 -12.53 19.74 3.13
CA GLU A 88 -11.32 20.10 3.85
C GLU A 88 -10.15 20.09 2.85
N ALA A 89 -9.87 21.26 2.29
CA ALA A 89 -8.80 21.45 1.33
C ALA A 89 -7.50 21.87 2.04
N THR A 90 -6.51 21.00 2.07
CA THR A 90 -5.19 21.29 2.64
C THR A 90 -4.24 21.69 1.53
N LYS A 91 -3.86 22.97 1.50
CA LYS A 91 -2.83 23.49 0.60
C LYS A 91 -1.46 23.36 1.26
N LEU A 92 -0.54 22.65 0.64
CA LEU A 92 0.80 22.46 1.19
C LEU A 92 1.66 23.73 1.09
N SER A 93 2.57 23.93 2.05
CA SER A 93 3.64 24.92 1.91
C SER A 93 4.72 24.43 0.94
N PRO A 94 5.57 25.31 0.38
CA PRO A 94 6.65 24.90 -0.53
C PRO A 94 7.64 23.92 0.10
N SER A 95 7.78 23.99 1.43
CA SER A 95 8.70 23.18 2.23
C SER A 95 8.10 21.86 2.73
N THR A 96 6.85 21.55 2.41
CA THR A 96 6.16 20.34 2.92
C THR A 96 6.30 19.16 1.94
N PRO A 97 6.98 18.06 2.32
CA PRO A 97 7.23 16.91 1.45
C PRO A 97 6.15 15.80 1.57
N LEU A 98 4.87 16.13 1.41
CA LEU A 98 3.77 15.14 1.59
C LEU A 98 3.10 14.72 0.28
N LEU A 99 2.74 13.45 0.16
CA LEU A 99 1.97 12.93 -0.97
C LEU A 99 0.48 13.25 -0.81
N SER A 100 -0.26 13.28 -1.93
CA SER A 100 -1.72 13.29 -1.94
C SER A 100 -2.32 11.90 -2.18
N GLY A 101 -1.48 10.92 -2.52
CA GLY A 101 -1.86 9.53 -2.66
C GLY A 101 -0.66 8.61 -2.80
N LEU A 102 -0.82 7.35 -2.41
CA LEU A 102 0.08 6.26 -2.70
C LEU A 102 -0.76 5.07 -3.13
N THR A 103 -0.47 4.53 -4.31
CA THR A 103 -1.15 3.35 -4.83
C THR A 103 -0.14 2.36 -5.39
N VAL A 104 -0.54 1.10 -5.50
CA VAL A 104 0.21 0.06 -6.19
C VAL A 104 -0.63 -0.38 -7.38
N ALA A 105 -0.03 -0.47 -8.56
CA ALA A 105 -0.72 -0.86 -9.79
C ALA A 105 -1.46 -2.20 -9.62
N GLU A 106 -2.51 -2.40 -10.43
CA GLU A 106 -3.46 -3.53 -10.30
C GLU A 106 -4.32 -3.49 -9.03
N MET A 107 -4.46 -2.29 -8.45
CA MET A 107 -5.35 -2.01 -7.32
C MET A 107 -5.07 -2.90 -6.11
N LEU A 108 -3.81 -3.23 -5.86
CA LEU A 108 -3.43 -3.92 -4.62
C LEU A 108 -3.64 -2.95 -3.45
N PRO A 109 -4.56 -3.24 -2.51
CA PRO A 109 -4.93 -2.31 -1.47
C PRO A 109 -3.77 -2.13 -0.48
N LEU A 110 -3.58 -0.89 -0.05
CA LEU A 110 -2.70 -0.58 1.07
C LEU A 110 -3.41 -0.88 2.39
N ASP A 111 -2.65 -1.38 3.36
CA ASP A 111 -3.06 -1.51 4.75
C ASP A 111 -2.04 -0.79 5.67
N PRO A 112 -2.44 0.30 6.35
CA PRO A 112 -3.75 0.94 6.28
C PRO A 112 -4.04 1.59 4.91
N ALA A 113 -5.28 1.99 4.66
CA ALA A 113 -5.58 2.84 3.51
C ALA A 113 -4.78 4.15 3.58
N PHE A 114 -4.42 4.73 2.43
CA PHE A 114 -3.59 5.94 2.38
C PHE A 114 -4.17 7.07 3.25
N SER A 115 -3.31 7.65 4.07
CA SER A 115 -3.57 8.85 4.85
C SER A 115 -2.33 9.74 4.80
N ILE A 116 -2.54 11.06 4.75
CA ILE A 116 -1.44 12.03 4.67
C ILE A 116 -0.48 11.97 5.87
N ASP A 117 -0.98 11.56 7.03
CA ASP A 117 -0.22 11.49 8.28
C ASP A 117 0.38 10.09 8.55
N GLU A 118 0.21 9.15 7.63
CA GLU A 118 0.75 7.79 7.73
C GLU A 118 1.90 7.59 6.73
N TYR A 119 2.99 7.03 7.22
CA TYR A 119 4.23 6.86 6.46
C TYR A 119 4.64 5.39 6.33
N LYS A 120 3.94 4.47 7.00
CA LYS A 120 4.19 3.04 6.91
C LYS A 120 2.97 2.32 6.37
N TYR A 121 3.18 1.57 5.30
CA TYR A 121 2.14 0.83 4.62
C TYR A 121 2.57 -0.60 4.38
N THR A 122 1.59 -1.48 4.34
CA THR A 122 1.77 -2.85 3.87
C THR A 122 0.82 -3.11 2.70
N CYS A 123 1.17 -4.12 1.89
CA CYS A 123 0.36 -4.55 0.76
C CYS A 123 0.58 -6.05 0.53
N THR A 124 -0.47 -6.79 0.17
CA THR A 124 -0.37 -8.21 -0.17
C THR A 124 -0.54 -8.43 -1.67
N ALA A 125 0.44 -9.04 -2.31
CA ALA A 125 0.43 -9.38 -3.72
C ALA A 125 0.11 -10.88 -3.94
N PRO A 126 -0.54 -11.25 -5.06
CA PRO A 126 -0.74 -12.66 -5.43
C PRO A 126 0.59 -13.42 -5.57
N LEU A 127 0.53 -14.73 -5.37
CA LEU A 127 1.72 -15.59 -5.40
C LEU A 127 2.47 -15.58 -6.73
N ASN A 128 1.82 -15.28 -7.86
CA ASN A 128 2.42 -15.25 -9.19
C ASN A 128 2.89 -13.85 -9.62
N LYS A 129 2.75 -12.86 -8.73
CA LYS A 129 3.12 -11.48 -9.02
C LYS A 129 4.62 -11.29 -8.82
N ILE A 130 5.37 -11.18 -9.91
CA ILE A 130 6.83 -11.04 -9.88
C ILE A 130 7.30 -9.60 -9.72
N SER A 131 6.48 -8.63 -10.14
CA SER A 131 6.80 -7.20 -10.04
C SER A 131 5.54 -6.35 -9.98
N VAL A 132 5.63 -5.15 -9.43
CA VAL A 132 4.57 -4.14 -9.40
C VAL A 132 5.11 -2.78 -9.80
N ILE A 133 4.23 -1.82 -10.09
CA ILE A 133 4.58 -0.41 -10.21
C ILE A 133 3.99 0.32 -9.02
N VAL A 134 4.83 0.97 -8.22
CA VAL A 134 4.39 1.83 -7.12
C VAL A 134 4.14 3.23 -7.68
N GLN A 135 2.96 3.77 -7.40
CA GLN A 135 2.40 4.98 -8.00
C GLN A 135 2.09 6.00 -6.89
N PRO A 136 3.11 6.72 -6.39
CA PRO A 136 2.89 7.88 -5.54
C PRO A 136 2.31 9.04 -6.35
N ILE A 137 1.53 9.89 -5.70
CA ILE A 137 0.90 11.07 -6.31
C ILE A 137 1.43 12.30 -5.55
N ALA A 138 2.25 13.09 -6.24
CA ALA A 138 2.70 14.39 -5.76
C ALA A 138 1.59 15.44 -6.01
N PRO A 139 1.17 16.22 -5.00
CA PRO A 139 0.17 17.27 -5.18
C PRO A 139 0.71 18.51 -5.89
N ASP A 140 2.03 18.72 -5.87
CA ASP A 140 2.72 19.84 -6.52
C ASP A 140 3.71 19.30 -7.56
N ARG A 141 3.68 19.87 -8.77
CA ARG A 141 4.53 19.45 -9.90
C ARG A 141 6.02 19.70 -9.70
N ASN A 142 6.40 20.59 -8.78
CA ASN A 142 7.79 20.91 -8.49
C ASN A 142 8.40 19.97 -7.43
N MET A 143 7.59 19.14 -6.77
CA MET A 143 8.09 18.12 -5.85
C MET A 143 8.85 17.04 -6.63
N ASN A 144 9.94 16.55 -6.03
CA ASN A 144 10.67 15.41 -6.57
C ASN A 144 10.28 14.16 -5.80
N VAL A 145 9.91 13.10 -6.51
CA VAL A 145 9.50 11.82 -5.91
C VAL A 145 10.23 10.69 -6.61
N THR A 146 10.84 9.80 -5.82
CA THR A 146 11.52 8.60 -6.30
C THR A 146 11.02 7.36 -5.58
N VAL A 147 11.02 6.22 -6.28
CA VAL A 147 10.71 4.91 -5.71
C VAL A 147 11.99 4.09 -5.75
N ASN A 148 12.47 3.62 -4.60
CA ASN A 148 13.76 2.93 -4.47
C ASN A 148 14.94 3.69 -5.10
N ARG A 149 14.94 5.03 -4.98
CA ARG A 149 15.92 5.96 -5.57
C ARG A 149 15.90 6.03 -7.09
N GLU A 150 14.90 5.45 -7.74
CA GLU A 150 14.67 5.52 -9.18
C GLU A 150 13.46 6.39 -9.53
N SER A 151 13.31 6.74 -10.81
CA SER A 151 12.15 7.46 -11.32
C SER A 151 10.85 6.67 -11.14
N ILE A 152 9.75 7.38 -10.88
CA ILE A 152 8.41 6.78 -10.83
C ILE A 152 8.08 6.08 -12.15
N GLY A 153 7.36 4.96 -12.06
CA GLY A 153 6.91 4.17 -13.22
C GLY A 153 7.74 2.92 -13.48
N ASN A 154 8.93 2.81 -12.87
CA ASN A 154 9.76 1.62 -12.97
C ASN A 154 9.12 0.43 -12.24
N GLN A 155 9.42 -0.77 -12.73
CA GLN A 155 9.00 -2.01 -12.09
C GLN A 155 9.80 -2.25 -10.81
N THR A 156 9.10 -2.58 -9.74
CA THR A 156 9.68 -3.09 -8.49
C THR A 156 9.49 -4.61 -8.46
N TYR A 157 10.58 -5.36 -8.53
CA TYR A 157 10.55 -6.83 -8.44
C TYR A 157 10.29 -7.28 -7.00
N LEU A 158 9.43 -8.28 -6.85
CA LEU A 158 8.92 -8.77 -5.57
C LEU A 158 9.61 -10.06 -5.13
N ASN A 159 10.12 -10.03 -3.91
CA ASN A 159 10.52 -11.20 -3.15
C ASN A 159 9.29 -12.07 -2.81
N VAL A 160 9.50 -13.36 -2.60
CA VAL A 160 8.44 -14.29 -2.15
C VAL A 160 7.96 -13.98 -0.73
N GLY A 161 8.85 -13.45 0.13
CA GLY A 161 8.51 -12.90 1.45
C GLY A 161 8.24 -11.40 1.37
N HIS A 162 8.91 -10.63 2.22
CA HIS A 162 8.81 -9.18 2.22
C HIS A 162 9.68 -8.53 1.14
N THR A 163 9.11 -7.55 0.45
CA THR A 163 9.81 -6.57 -0.38
C THR A 163 9.61 -5.19 0.22
N ARG A 164 10.67 -4.59 0.75
CA ARG A 164 10.64 -3.22 1.25
C ARG A 164 10.82 -2.25 0.10
N VAL A 165 9.95 -1.25 0.03
CA VAL A 165 9.99 -0.17 -0.95
C VAL A 165 10.06 1.16 -0.22
N GLU A 166 11.01 1.99 -0.61
CA GLU A 166 11.16 3.34 -0.08
C GLU A 166 10.70 4.36 -1.12
N VAL A 167 9.65 5.11 -0.81
CA VAL A 167 9.21 6.25 -1.61
C VAL A 167 9.75 7.52 -0.95
N ASN A 168 10.74 8.14 -1.59
CA ASN A 168 11.36 9.35 -1.11
C ASN A 168 10.70 10.56 -1.80
N VAL A 169 10.22 11.49 -0.98
CA VAL A 169 9.53 12.71 -1.42
C VAL A 169 10.32 13.90 -0.94
N THR A 170 10.73 14.77 -1.86
CA THR A 170 11.37 16.04 -1.57
C THR A 170 10.39 17.17 -1.83
N SER A 171 10.35 18.15 -0.92
CA SER A 171 9.46 19.31 -0.99
C SER A 171 9.69 20.12 -2.26
N ALA A 172 8.69 20.93 -2.67
CA ALA A 172 8.73 21.72 -3.90
C ALA A 172 9.91 22.73 -3.93
N ASP A 173 10.34 23.22 -2.77
CA ASP A 173 11.49 24.10 -2.61
C ASP A 173 12.83 23.36 -2.41
N GLY A 174 12.82 22.03 -2.35
CA GLY A 174 14.01 21.20 -2.13
C GLY A 174 14.53 21.17 -0.69
N SER A 175 13.89 21.85 0.26
CA SER A 175 14.44 22.06 1.62
C SER A 175 14.25 20.87 2.57
N HIS A 176 13.19 20.08 2.40
CA HIS A 176 12.86 18.95 3.28
C HIS A 176 12.58 17.69 2.47
N SER A 177 12.68 16.54 3.12
CA SER A 177 12.28 15.26 2.54
C SER A 177 11.55 14.38 3.56
N GLN A 178 10.66 13.55 3.06
CA GLN A 178 9.93 12.54 3.82
C GLN A 178 10.04 11.20 3.09
N VAL A 179 10.14 10.13 3.87
CA VAL A 179 10.17 8.76 3.34
C VAL A 179 8.89 8.05 3.74
N TYR A 180 8.24 7.43 2.75
CA TYR A 180 7.15 6.49 2.96
C TYR A 180 7.70 5.08 2.77
N GLU A 181 7.49 4.23 3.76
CA GLU A 181 7.89 2.83 3.74
C GLU A 181 6.69 1.97 3.35
N LEU A 182 6.84 1.21 2.27
CA LEU A 182 5.86 0.24 1.81
C LEU A 182 6.47 -1.16 1.85
N VAL A 183 5.86 -2.07 2.62
CA VAL A 183 6.25 -3.49 2.64
C VAL A 183 5.25 -4.31 1.85
N ILE A 184 5.68 -4.87 0.73
CA ILE A 184 4.86 -5.72 -0.13
C ILE A 184 5.19 -7.17 0.17
N SER A 185 4.18 -7.96 0.52
CA SER A 185 4.31 -9.41 0.77
C SER A 185 3.58 -10.21 -0.28
N ARG A 186 4.22 -11.20 -0.91
CA ARG A 186 3.49 -12.17 -1.73
C ARG A 186 2.80 -13.18 -0.83
N VAL A 187 1.62 -13.65 -1.23
CA VAL A 187 0.95 -14.76 -0.53
C VAL A 187 1.88 -15.98 -0.49
N GLN A 188 1.99 -16.60 0.69
CA GLN A 188 2.81 -17.80 0.89
C GLN A 188 2.44 -18.90 -0.10
N PHE A 189 3.46 -19.56 -0.65
CA PHE A 189 3.25 -20.75 -1.47
C PHE A 189 2.58 -21.86 -0.65
N PRO A 190 1.57 -22.55 -1.22
CA PRO A 190 0.97 -23.72 -0.56
C PRO A 190 1.87 -24.96 -0.68
N TRP A 191 2.84 -24.97 -1.59
CA TRP A 191 3.75 -26.09 -1.82
C TRP A 191 5.04 -25.97 -1.00
N SER A 192 5.68 -27.12 -0.75
CA SER A 192 7.03 -27.14 -0.21
C SER A 192 8.02 -26.62 -1.25
N ILE A 193 8.92 -25.75 -0.82
CA ILE A 193 10.02 -25.23 -1.64
C ILE A 193 11.18 -26.20 -1.57
N ASN A 194 11.66 -26.65 -2.73
CA ASN A 194 12.79 -27.58 -2.83
C ASN A 194 13.93 -26.87 -3.56
N PHE A 195 14.93 -26.39 -2.81
CA PHE A 195 16.11 -25.76 -3.37
C PHE A 195 16.95 -26.77 -4.16
N SER A 196 17.55 -26.33 -5.26
CA SER A 196 18.47 -27.17 -6.04
C SER A 196 19.82 -27.36 -5.36
N ASN A 197 20.18 -26.44 -4.46
CA ASN A 197 21.41 -26.46 -3.67
C ASN A 197 21.09 -26.85 -2.21
N HIS A 198 21.76 -27.90 -1.70
CA HIS A 198 21.55 -28.40 -0.34
C HIS A 198 22.07 -27.44 0.75
N ILE A 199 23.09 -26.62 0.46
CA ILE A 199 23.62 -25.64 1.40
C ILE A 199 22.59 -24.52 1.59
N GLU A 200 22.03 -24.02 0.49
CA GLU A 200 20.95 -23.01 0.53
C GLU A 200 19.68 -23.57 1.18
N ALA A 201 19.36 -24.85 0.95
CA ALA A 201 18.24 -25.50 1.62
C ALA A 201 18.37 -25.45 3.15
N LEU A 202 19.57 -25.71 3.68
CA LEU A 202 19.86 -25.63 5.12
C LEU A 202 19.91 -24.18 5.61
N GLU A 203 20.48 -23.26 4.82
CA GLU A 203 20.57 -21.84 5.18
C GLU A 203 19.19 -21.19 5.30
N TYR A 204 18.26 -21.53 4.41
CA TYR A 204 16.93 -20.92 4.34
C TYR A 204 15.85 -21.71 5.08
N GLU A 205 16.21 -22.71 5.88
CA GLU A 205 15.26 -23.51 6.64
C GLU A 205 14.86 -22.83 7.96
N CYS A 206 13.56 -22.69 8.16
CA CYS A 206 13.01 -22.25 9.43
C CYS A 206 13.12 -23.35 10.49
N PRO A 207 13.85 -23.15 11.60
CA PRO A 207 14.17 -24.21 12.57
C PRO A 207 12.93 -24.79 13.27
N VAL A 208 11.81 -24.06 13.28
CA VAL A 208 10.54 -24.51 13.88
C VAL A 208 9.69 -25.34 12.93
N SER A 209 9.64 -24.95 11.65
CA SER A 209 8.73 -25.58 10.68
C SER A 209 9.42 -26.58 9.76
N LEU A 210 10.76 -26.58 9.72
CA LEU A 210 11.59 -27.36 8.81
C LEU A 210 11.19 -27.16 7.33
N LYS A 211 10.81 -25.92 7.01
CA LYS A 211 10.45 -25.45 5.68
C LYS A 211 11.23 -24.18 5.37
N ALA A 212 11.36 -23.86 4.08
CA ALA A 212 11.90 -22.58 3.65
C ALA A 212 11.23 -21.41 4.39
N PHE A 213 12.00 -20.40 4.76
CA PHE A 213 11.47 -19.19 5.40
C PHE A 213 10.31 -18.59 4.61
N TYR A 214 9.37 -17.99 5.33
CA TYR A 214 8.38 -17.09 4.75
C TYR A 214 8.24 -15.87 5.65
N GLN A 215 8.47 -14.69 5.08
CA GLN A 215 8.58 -13.43 5.80
C GLN A 215 9.58 -13.58 6.94
N ALA A 216 10.85 -13.79 6.58
CA ALA A 216 11.90 -14.09 7.55
C ALA A 216 11.97 -12.99 8.64
N ALA A 217 12.10 -13.38 9.90
CA ALA A 217 12.14 -12.48 11.04
C ALA A 217 13.05 -13.00 12.16
N SER A 218 13.68 -12.09 12.89
CA SER A 218 14.49 -12.38 14.07
C SER A 218 13.99 -11.64 15.31
N VAL A 219 14.51 -12.01 16.47
CA VAL A 219 14.33 -11.23 17.71
C VAL A 219 15.43 -10.18 17.78
N LYS A 220 15.03 -8.93 18.01
CA LYS A 220 15.92 -7.78 18.21
C LYS A 220 16.92 -8.06 19.34
N GLY A 221 18.21 -7.94 19.03
CA GLY A 221 19.27 -8.13 20.03
C GLY A 221 19.61 -9.59 20.37
N SER A 222 18.97 -10.57 19.72
CA SER A 222 19.32 -11.99 19.92
C SER A 222 20.76 -12.30 19.50
N ASP A 223 21.46 -13.07 20.35
CA ASP A 223 22.83 -13.54 20.11
C ASP A 223 22.99 -15.02 20.55
N PRO A 224 23.33 -15.96 19.64
CA PRO A 224 23.47 -15.74 18.20
C PRO A 224 22.13 -15.35 17.57
N LYS A 225 22.18 -14.52 16.52
CA LYS A 225 20.99 -14.09 15.79
C LYS A 225 20.25 -15.30 15.22
N GLN A 226 19.03 -15.54 15.68
CA GLN A 226 18.18 -16.62 15.17
C GLN A 226 17.07 -16.07 14.28
N ILE A 227 16.88 -16.71 13.13
CA ILE A 227 15.88 -16.31 12.13
C ILE A 227 14.81 -17.40 12.03
N PHE A 228 13.57 -16.97 11.93
CA PHE A 228 12.38 -17.79 11.87
C PHE A 228 11.47 -17.29 10.75
N SER A 229 10.53 -18.12 10.31
CA SER A 229 9.36 -17.60 9.59
C SER A 229 8.53 -16.76 10.56
N SER A 230 8.04 -15.58 10.13
CA SER A 230 7.30 -14.66 11.00
C SER A 230 6.14 -15.34 11.73
N SER A 231 5.40 -16.23 11.06
CA SER A 231 4.30 -16.99 11.67
C SER A 231 4.74 -17.93 12.79
N CYS A 232 5.91 -18.58 12.64
CA CYS A 232 6.48 -19.46 13.66
C CYS A 232 6.94 -18.64 14.87
N LEU A 233 7.63 -17.52 14.64
CA LEU A 233 8.08 -16.64 15.72
C LEU A 233 6.90 -16.09 16.52
N LYS A 234 5.88 -15.55 15.84
CA LYS A 234 4.63 -15.09 16.47
C LYS A 234 3.90 -16.18 17.23
N PHE A 235 3.95 -17.43 16.75
CA PHE A 235 3.34 -18.57 17.45
C PHE A 235 4.08 -18.87 18.76
N LEU A 236 5.42 -18.92 18.73
CA LEU A 236 6.26 -19.17 19.91
C LEU A 236 6.07 -18.08 20.97
N THR A 237 5.93 -16.83 20.56
CA THR A 237 5.88 -15.68 21.47
C THR A 237 4.46 -15.28 21.90
N ARG A 238 3.43 -15.96 21.39
CA ARG A 238 2.01 -15.60 21.58
C ARG A 238 1.59 -15.47 23.04
N LYS A 239 2.19 -16.26 23.95
CA LYS A 239 1.76 -16.36 25.35
C LYS A 239 2.59 -15.53 26.33
N THR A 240 3.86 -15.28 26.05
CA THR A 240 4.81 -14.86 27.09
C THR A 240 5.19 -13.38 27.00
N LYS A 241 5.01 -12.70 25.86
CA LYS A 241 5.61 -11.37 25.61
C LYS A 241 7.11 -11.28 26.00
N CYS A 242 7.76 -12.44 26.07
CA CYS A 242 9.17 -12.59 26.43
C CYS A 242 9.87 -13.42 25.35
N ASP A 243 11.16 -13.19 25.21
CA ASP A 243 12.05 -13.99 24.38
C ASP A 243 11.94 -15.47 24.77
N PRO A 244 11.62 -16.37 23.81
CA PRO A 244 11.42 -17.78 24.10
C PRO A 244 12.72 -18.53 24.43
N PHE A 245 13.89 -17.88 24.32
CA PHE A 245 15.20 -18.47 24.55
C PHE A 245 15.87 -18.01 25.86
N ASP A 246 15.55 -16.82 26.36
CA ASP A 246 16.13 -16.29 27.61
C ASP A 246 15.13 -15.70 28.61
N ASP A 247 13.82 -15.75 28.31
CA ASP A 247 12.70 -15.24 29.12
C ASP A 247 12.71 -13.72 29.38
N SER A 248 13.59 -12.96 28.73
CA SER A 248 13.59 -11.49 28.83
C SER A 248 12.35 -10.87 28.20
N PRO A 249 11.76 -9.81 28.79
CA PRO A 249 10.59 -9.16 28.21
C PRO A 249 10.93 -8.48 26.89
N PHE A 250 10.02 -8.57 25.91
CA PHE A 250 10.21 -7.92 24.62
C PHE A 250 9.99 -6.41 24.69
N ASP A 251 10.88 -5.67 24.03
CA ASP A 251 10.70 -4.25 23.71
C ASP A 251 9.62 -4.03 22.64
N GLU A 252 9.22 -2.77 22.45
CA GLU A 252 8.55 -2.35 21.23
C GLU A 252 9.44 -2.65 20.00
N ASP A 253 8.82 -3.17 18.93
CA ASP A 253 9.50 -3.61 17.70
C ASP A 253 10.53 -4.74 17.90
N TRP A 254 10.32 -5.63 18.88
CA TRP A 254 11.18 -6.79 19.10
C TRP A 254 11.28 -7.74 17.90
N CYS A 255 10.24 -7.82 17.07
CA CYS A 255 10.20 -8.68 15.89
C CYS A 255 10.79 -7.93 14.70
N VAL A 256 12.02 -8.28 14.31
CA VAL A 256 12.77 -7.61 13.24
C VAL A 256 12.59 -8.37 11.93
N PRO A 257 11.97 -7.78 10.89
CA PRO A 257 11.92 -8.39 9.57
C PRO A 257 13.31 -8.48 8.92
N GLU A 258 13.61 -9.62 8.31
CA GLU A 258 14.89 -9.92 7.66
C GLU A 258 14.77 -9.78 6.13
N TYR A 259 14.57 -8.55 5.65
CA TYR A 259 14.34 -8.26 4.23
C TYR A 259 15.44 -8.79 3.30
N GLU A 260 16.70 -8.75 3.74
CA GLU A 260 17.82 -9.26 2.94
C GLU A 260 17.83 -10.79 2.85
N VAL A 261 17.28 -11.51 3.84
CA VAL A 261 17.10 -12.97 3.75
C VAL A 261 16.01 -13.29 2.74
N ASP A 262 14.86 -12.61 2.82
CA ASP A 262 13.78 -12.78 1.83
C ASP A 262 14.28 -12.48 0.41
N LYS A 263 15.12 -11.46 0.22
CA LYS A 263 15.73 -11.10 -1.06
C LYS A 263 16.69 -12.17 -1.58
N ARG A 264 17.67 -12.61 -0.78
CA ARG A 264 18.65 -13.63 -1.19
C ARG A 264 17.97 -14.96 -1.48
N MET A 265 17.04 -15.39 -0.63
CA MET A 265 16.27 -16.62 -0.81
C MET A 265 15.41 -16.56 -2.08
N SER A 266 14.82 -15.40 -2.41
CA SER A 266 14.03 -15.24 -3.63
C SER A 266 14.84 -15.41 -4.91
N ALA A 267 16.14 -15.09 -4.89
CA ALA A 267 17.07 -15.29 -6.00
C ALA A 267 17.63 -16.72 -6.08
N ALA A 268 17.39 -17.57 -5.07
CA ALA A 268 17.89 -18.93 -5.06
C ALA A 268 17.15 -19.82 -6.06
N SER A 269 17.85 -20.82 -6.59
CA SER A 269 17.31 -21.77 -7.57
C SER A 269 16.53 -22.90 -6.87
N VAL A 270 15.31 -23.15 -7.35
CA VAL A 270 14.39 -24.15 -6.80
C VAL A 270 13.83 -25.03 -7.91
N TYR A 271 13.52 -26.28 -7.56
CA TYR A 271 12.81 -27.17 -8.46
C TYR A 271 11.34 -26.79 -8.56
N CYS A 272 10.75 -27.02 -9.74
CA CYS A 272 9.31 -26.90 -9.94
C CYS A 272 8.52 -27.73 -8.90
N CYS A 273 7.43 -27.16 -8.39
CA CYS A 273 6.52 -27.83 -7.45
C CYS A 273 5.84 -29.08 -8.05
N PHE A 274 5.80 -29.22 -9.38
CA PHE A 274 5.28 -30.40 -10.09
C PHE A 274 6.38 -31.40 -10.51
N ARG A 275 7.55 -31.37 -9.87
CA ARG A 275 8.62 -32.35 -10.14
C ARG A 275 8.17 -33.79 -9.97
N TYR A 276 7.30 -34.05 -8.99
CA TYR A 276 6.73 -35.39 -8.76
C TYR A 276 5.87 -35.90 -9.94
N ARG A 277 5.46 -35.02 -10.86
CA ARG A 277 4.74 -35.37 -12.10
C ARG A 277 5.63 -35.42 -13.33
N GLY A 278 6.92 -35.14 -13.20
CA GLY A 278 7.90 -35.20 -14.30
C GLY A 278 8.48 -33.86 -14.72
N CYS A 279 8.09 -32.73 -14.12
CA CYS A 279 8.72 -31.45 -14.44
C CYS A 279 10.18 -31.42 -13.95
N THR A 280 11.12 -31.19 -14.87
CA THR A 280 12.56 -31.11 -14.57
C THR A 280 13.08 -29.69 -14.46
N SER A 281 12.22 -28.68 -14.65
CA SER A 281 12.60 -27.27 -14.61
C SER A 281 13.13 -26.86 -13.23
N THR A 282 14.20 -26.07 -13.28
CA THR A 282 14.73 -25.30 -12.16
C THR A 282 14.54 -23.82 -12.50
N VAL A 283 14.01 -23.06 -11.56
CA VAL A 283 13.70 -21.63 -11.71
C VAL A 283 14.15 -20.86 -10.47
N GLU A 284 14.30 -19.55 -10.55
CA GLU A 284 14.44 -18.72 -9.36
C GLU A 284 13.16 -18.80 -8.51
N LEU A 285 13.29 -18.76 -7.19
CA LEU A 285 12.15 -18.85 -6.28
C LEU A 285 11.13 -17.71 -6.51
N SER A 286 11.60 -16.51 -6.83
CA SER A 286 10.77 -15.36 -7.27
C SER A 286 9.86 -15.71 -8.45
N GLU A 287 10.33 -16.52 -9.39
CA GLU A 287 9.63 -16.90 -10.63
C GLU A 287 8.76 -18.15 -10.48
N LEU A 288 8.92 -18.92 -9.40
CA LEU A 288 8.21 -20.20 -9.18
C LEU A 288 6.69 -20.05 -9.28
N GLY A 289 6.13 -18.94 -8.79
CA GLY A 289 4.71 -18.65 -8.85
C GLY A 289 4.18 -18.59 -10.28
N ASN A 290 4.86 -17.85 -11.15
CA ASN A 290 4.49 -17.75 -12.56
C ASN A 290 4.70 -19.09 -13.28
N HIS A 291 5.85 -19.73 -13.07
CA HIS A 291 6.13 -21.05 -13.63
C HIS A 291 5.06 -22.09 -13.25
N SER A 292 4.59 -22.09 -12.00
CA SER A 292 3.56 -23.03 -11.54
C SER A 292 2.21 -22.87 -12.26
N LEU A 293 1.91 -21.69 -12.81
CA LEU A 293 0.68 -21.48 -13.57
C LEU A 293 0.77 -22.05 -14.98
N GLU A 294 1.95 -21.98 -15.59
CA GLU A 294 2.23 -22.33 -16.98
C GLU A 294 2.80 -23.75 -17.15
N CYS A 295 3.19 -24.40 -16.05
CA CYS A 295 3.82 -25.71 -16.09
C CYS A 295 2.91 -26.76 -16.75
N GLN A 296 3.41 -27.43 -17.79
CA GLN A 296 2.70 -28.49 -18.51
C GLN A 296 2.35 -29.70 -17.63
N TYR A 297 3.05 -29.88 -16.52
CA TYR A 297 2.83 -30.96 -15.56
C TYR A 297 1.88 -30.58 -14.42
N LYS A 298 1.34 -29.34 -14.44
CA LYS A 298 0.31 -28.89 -13.49
C LYS A 298 -0.92 -29.81 -13.57
N PRO A 299 -1.51 -30.23 -12.43
CA PRO A 299 -2.75 -30.98 -12.45
C PRO A 299 -3.88 -30.25 -13.19
N PRO A 300 -4.74 -30.98 -13.93
CA PRO A 300 -5.92 -30.38 -14.54
C PRO A 300 -6.83 -29.80 -13.44
N ALA A 301 -7.53 -28.71 -13.76
CA ALA A 301 -8.44 -28.05 -12.84
C ALA A 301 -9.72 -28.86 -12.57
N GLU A 302 -10.12 -29.68 -13.55
CA GLU A 302 -11.21 -30.63 -13.40
C GLU A 302 -10.65 -31.92 -12.80
N LEU A 303 -11.25 -32.37 -11.69
CA LEU A 303 -11.00 -33.71 -11.18
C LEU A 303 -11.48 -34.69 -12.25
N ASP A 304 -10.60 -35.56 -12.73
CA ASP A 304 -10.98 -36.64 -13.63
C ASP A 304 -12.20 -37.37 -13.04
N SER A 305 -13.26 -37.50 -13.84
CA SER A 305 -14.42 -38.29 -13.45
C SER A 305 -13.95 -39.72 -13.24
N LYS A 306 -14.07 -40.20 -11.99
CA LYS A 306 -13.68 -41.55 -11.58
C LYS A 306 -14.32 -42.64 -12.42
#